data_AF-A0A0M2S1X0-F1
#
_entry.id   AF-A0A0M2S1X0-F1
#
_cell.length_a   1.000
_cell.length_b   1.000
_cell.length_c   1.000
_cell.angle_alpha   90.00
_cell.angle_beta   90.00
_cell.angle_gamma   90.00
#
_symmetry.space_group_name_H-M   'P 1'
#
loop_
_entity.id
_entity.type
_entity.pdbx_description
1 polymer ?
#
loop_
_entity_poly.entity_id
_entity_poly.type
_entity_poly.pdbx_seq_one_letter_code
_entity_poly.pdbx_strand_id
1 'polypeptide(L)'
;MTTPTGDGPVEQYLDDMFDRLAGTGPAGRRLLVEAETHLLTAAAEARARGLDAEAAEREAIDRFGTAAHVTRHVSAATDARASLGRLVTGTWIATGVLMLWWGASGMATWLLSWPWTRLLIATDRFGTQPDMCSRPWVPSNPTLGCFAQYRGNLSLVPVEGDRNSYPWFAVGGLLLLAVWLLVRRSTVLRTTAWTPKPAILGLALAIPFGLAALIMTAYGVKGLYWQAQDGTLSYLTAGLLAAGISIAAIRRIRGFSLTAPTAVPALSTGPHC
;
A
#
# COMPACT_ATOMS: atom_id res chain seq x y z
N MET A 1 -40.12 -36.80 -5.37
CA MET A 1 -39.51 -35.64 -4.71
C MET A 1 -38.25 -35.31 -5.49
N THR A 2 -38.35 -34.41 -6.47
CA THR A 2 -37.20 -33.90 -7.21
C THR A 2 -36.55 -32.81 -6.38
N THR A 3 -35.26 -32.96 -6.09
CA THR A 3 -34.45 -31.91 -5.46
C THR A 3 -34.57 -30.65 -6.33
N PRO A 4 -35.00 -29.49 -5.80
CA PRO A 4 -35.07 -28.27 -6.59
C PRO A 4 -33.67 -27.95 -7.10
N THR A 5 -33.46 -28.03 -8.41
CA THR A 5 -32.33 -27.38 -9.06
C THR A 5 -32.47 -25.89 -8.75
N GLY A 6 -31.43 -25.28 -8.16
CA GLY A 6 -31.45 -23.89 -7.66
C GLY A 6 -31.57 -22.81 -8.73
N ASP A 7 -32.43 -23.01 -9.73
CA ASP A 7 -32.63 -22.13 -10.90
C ASP A 7 -34.00 -21.44 -10.86
N GLY A 8 -34.66 -21.40 -9.70
CA GLY A 8 -35.97 -20.78 -9.54
C GLY A 8 -35.94 -19.26 -9.74
N PRO A 9 -37.06 -18.61 -10.13
CA PRO A 9 -37.14 -17.16 -10.29
C PRO A 9 -36.61 -16.36 -9.09
N VAL A 10 -36.84 -16.83 -7.85
CA VAL A 10 -36.34 -16.15 -6.64
C VAL A 10 -34.81 -16.16 -6.57
N GLU A 11 -34.16 -17.26 -6.93
CA GLU A 11 -32.69 -17.33 -6.90
C GLU A 11 -32.08 -16.37 -7.92
N GLN A 12 -32.61 -16.36 -9.16
CA GLN A 12 -32.16 -15.43 -10.21
C GLN A 12 -32.36 -13.96 -9.78
N TYR A 13 -33.44 -13.67 -9.05
CA TYR A 13 -33.68 -12.35 -8.49
C TYR A 13 -32.66 -11.99 -7.40
N LEU A 14 -32.33 -12.93 -6.51
CA LEU A 14 -31.32 -12.74 -5.46
C LEU A 14 -29.92 -12.56 -6.05
N ASP A 15 -29.59 -13.26 -7.14
CA ASP A 15 -28.34 -13.06 -7.88
C ASP A 15 -28.25 -11.65 -8.49
N ASP A 16 -29.28 -11.17 -9.20
CA ASP A 16 -29.32 -9.78 -9.71
C ASP A 16 -29.22 -8.76 -8.56
N MET A 17 -29.88 -9.04 -7.43
CA MET A 17 -29.80 -8.19 -6.25
C MET A 17 -28.41 -8.21 -5.60
N PHE A 18 -27.74 -9.36 -5.55
CA PHE A 18 -26.38 -9.53 -5.06
C PHE A 18 -25.39 -8.72 -5.89
N ASP A 19 -25.45 -8.83 -7.21
CA ASP A 19 -24.59 -8.09 -8.14
C ASP A 19 -24.77 -6.58 -7.99
N ARG A 20 -26.02 -6.10 -7.82
CA ARG A 20 -26.32 -4.68 -7.59
C ARG A 20 -25.88 -4.18 -6.22
N LEU A 21 -25.92 -5.04 -5.20
CA LEU A 21 -25.48 -4.70 -3.84
C LEU A 21 -23.97 -4.87 -3.66
N ALA A 22 -23.24 -5.34 -4.67
CA ALA A 22 -21.80 -5.46 -4.64
C ALA A 22 -21.14 -4.12 -4.22
N GLY A 23 -20.36 -4.16 -3.14
CA GLY A 23 -19.66 -2.98 -2.61
C GLY A 23 -20.45 -2.14 -1.59
N THR A 24 -21.71 -2.43 -1.32
CA THR A 24 -22.50 -1.74 -0.26
C THR A 24 -22.18 -2.26 1.16
N GLY A 25 -21.36 -3.31 1.28
CA GLY A 25 -20.79 -3.77 2.55
C GLY A 25 -21.79 -4.49 3.46
N PRO A 26 -21.71 -4.33 4.79
CA PRO A 26 -22.62 -5.00 5.73
C PRO A 26 -24.09 -4.67 5.51
N ALA A 27 -24.41 -3.46 5.01
CA ALA A 27 -25.77 -3.03 4.72
C ALA A 27 -26.39 -3.87 3.60
N GLY A 28 -25.69 -4.04 2.47
CA GLY A 28 -26.17 -4.91 1.39
C GLY A 28 -26.33 -6.36 1.80
N ARG A 29 -25.39 -6.90 2.60
CA ARG A 29 -25.53 -8.29 3.10
C ARG A 29 -26.75 -8.47 4.00
N ARG A 30 -27.04 -7.49 4.86
CA ARG A 30 -28.26 -7.51 5.69
C ARG A 30 -29.51 -7.44 4.83
N LEU A 31 -29.52 -6.53 3.86
CA LEU A 31 -30.65 -6.40 2.94
C LEU A 31 -30.88 -7.67 2.12
N LEU A 32 -29.82 -8.35 1.66
CA LEU A 32 -29.95 -9.58 0.88
C LEU A 32 -30.59 -10.71 1.70
N VAL A 33 -30.13 -10.90 2.95
CA VAL A 33 -30.71 -11.90 3.88
C VAL A 33 -32.17 -11.57 4.22
N GLU A 34 -32.48 -10.29 4.40
CA GLU A 34 -33.84 -9.82 4.64
C GLU A 34 -34.74 -10.05 3.42
N ALA A 35 -34.25 -9.71 2.22
CA ALA A 35 -34.95 -9.94 0.95
C ALA A 35 -35.22 -11.42 0.71
N GLU A 36 -34.22 -12.30 0.89
CA GLU A 36 -34.37 -13.75 0.80
C GLU A 36 -35.48 -14.25 1.74
N THR A 37 -35.43 -13.83 3.01
CA THR A 37 -36.44 -14.23 4.01
C THR A 37 -37.85 -13.78 3.60
N HIS A 38 -38.01 -12.55 3.12
CA HIS A 38 -39.30 -12.02 2.69
C HIS A 38 -39.83 -12.71 1.43
N LEU A 39 -38.98 -12.96 0.43
CA LEU A 39 -39.35 -13.65 -0.81
C LEU A 39 -39.79 -15.09 -0.53
N LEU A 40 -39.03 -15.82 0.28
CA LEU A 40 -39.37 -17.21 0.65
C LEU A 40 -40.67 -17.27 1.45
N THR A 41 -40.89 -16.33 2.37
CA THR A 41 -42.14 -16.25 3.14
C THR A 41 -43.33 -15.94 2.24
N ALA A 42 -43.21 -14.96 1.34
CA ALA A 42 -44.27 -14.59 0.40
C ALA A 42 -44.60 -15.72 -0.59
N ALA A 43 -43.57 -16.45 -1.08
CA ALA A 43 -43.77 -17.61 -1.95
C ALA A 43 -44.47 -18.75 -1.21
N ALA A 44 -44.13 -18.99 0.06
CA ALA A 44 -44.82 -19.99 0.89
C ALA A 44 -46.30 -19.64 1.10
N GLU A 45 -46.62 -18.36 1.35
CA GLU A 45 -48.01 -17.88 1.45
C GLU A 45 -48.79 -18.07 0.13
N ALA A 46 -48.17 -17.79 -1.02
CA ALA A 46 -48.78 -17.98 -2.33
C ALA A 46 -49.04 -19.47 -2.62
N ARG A 47 -48.10 -20.36 -2.27
CA ARG A 47 -48.32 -21.82 -2.35
C ARG A 47 -49.47 -22.28 -1.46
N ALA A 48 -49.61 -21.73 -0.26
CA ALA A 48 -50.72 -22.05 0.63
C ALA A 48 -52.09 -21.62 0.07
N ARG A 49 -52.13 -20.66 -0.86
CA ARG A 49 -53.33 -20.28 -1.63
C ARG A 49 -53.59 -21.18 -2.85
N GLY A 50 -52.74 -22.16 -3.10
CA GLY A 50 -52.90 -23.12 -4.19
C GLY A 50 -52.17 -22.77 -5.49
N LEU A 51 -51.28 -21.76 -5.49
CA LEU A 51 -50.40 -21.52 -6.65
C LEU A 51 -49.33 -22.61 -6.77
N ASP A 52 -48.95 -22.93 -8.01
CA ASP A 52 -47.77 -23.75 -8.26
C ASP A 52 -46.48 -23.05 -7.79
N ALA A 53 -45.39 -23.81 -7.68
CA ALA A 53 -44.16 -23.34 -7.08
C ALA A 53 -43.53 -22.16 -7.83
N GLU A 54 -43.59 -22.15 -9.17
CA GLU A 54 -42.98 -21.13 -10.00
C GLU A 54 -43.84 -19.86 -10.05
N ALA A 55 -45.17 -20.02 -10.18
CA ALA A 55 -46.12 -18.91 -10.12
C ALA A 55 -46.09 -18.20 -8.76
N ALA A 56 -45.96 -18.96 -7.66
CA ALA A 56 -45.81 -18.42 -6.32
C ALA A 56 -44.53 -17.59 -6.14
N GLU A 57 -43.42 -18.00 -6.76
CA GLU A 57 -42.16 -17.26 -6.74
C GLU A 57 -42.24 -15.98 -7.56
N ARG A 58 -42.85 -16.02 -8.76
CA ARG A 58 -43.08 -14.81 -9.56
C ARG A 58 -44.02 -13.82 -8.85
N GLU A 59 -45.09 -14.30 -8.22
CA GLU A 59 -45.99 -13.45 -7.42
C GLU A 59 -45.26 -12.80 -6.24
N ALA A 60 -44.37 -13.53 -5.56
CA ALA A 60 -43.54 -12.98 -4.50
C ALA A 60 -42.62 -11.86 -5.00
N ILE A 61 -41.97 -12.05 -6.15
CA ILE A 61 -41.11 -11.04 -6.79
C ILE A 61 -41.92 -9.81 -7.20
N ASP A 62 -43.07 -9.99 -7.83
CA ASP A 62 -43.94 -8.89 -8.25
C ASP A 62 -44.40 -8.04 -7.06
N ARG A 63 -44.71 -8.69 -5.92
CA ARG A 63 -45.08 -8.00 -4.68
C ARG A 63 -43.91 -7.29 -4.02
N PHE A 64 -42.71 -7.87 -4.08
CA PHE A 64 -41.50 -7.30 -3.48
C PHE A 64 -40.97 -6.12 -4.31
N GLY A 65 -41.15 -6.16 -5.63
CA GLY A 65 -40.74 -5.14 -6.59
C GLY A 65 -39.41 -5.45 -7.28
N THR A 66 -39.02 -4.62 -8.25
CA THR A 66 -37.79 -4.86 -9.02
C THR A 66 -36.52 -4.69 -8.17
N ALA A 67 -35.51 -5.53 -8.41
CA ALA A 67 -34.23 -5.46 -7.68
C ALA A 67 -33.59 -4.07 -7.80
N ALA A 68 -33.70 -3.42 -8.96
CA ALA A 68 -33.24 -2.04 -9.18
C ALA A 68 -33.91 -1.01 -8.25
N HIS A 69 -35.20 -1.17 -7.96
CA HIS A 69 -35.95 -0.24 -7.11
C HIS A 69 -35.59 -0.43 -5.63
N VAL A 70 -35.52 -1.68 -5.18
CA VAL A 70 -35.16 -2.02 -3.79
C VAL A 70 -33.73 -1.60 -3.48
N THR A 71 -32.78 -1.89 -4.38
CA THR A 71 -31.36 -1.58 -4.15
C THR A 71 -31.03 -0.09 -4.23
N ARG A 72 -31.83 0.73 -4.93
CA ARG A 72 -31.60 2.19 -5.06
C ARG A 72 -31.56 2.93 -3.71
N HIS A 73 -32.25 2.40 -2.70
CA HIS A 73 -32.34 3.01 -1.37
C HIS A 73 -31.17 2.62 -0.46
N VAL A 74 -30.43 1.57 -0.82
CA VAL A 74 -29.14 1.28 -0.18
C VAL A 74 -28.12 2.14 -0.87
N SER A 75 -27.99 3.38 -0.37
CA SER A 75 -26.80 4.17 -0.66
C SER A 75 -25.61 3.27 -0.38
N ALA A 76 -24.70 3.13 -1.35
CA ALA A 76 -23.38 2.62 -1.06
C ALA A 76 -22.88 3.46 0.10
N ALA A 77 -22.97 2.93 1.31
CA ALA A 77 -22.54 3.62 2.51
C ALA A 77 -21.02 3.57 2.42
N THR A 78 -20.47 4.42 1.55
CA THR A 78 -19.20 5.04 1.77
C THR A 78 -19.42 5.80 3.06
N ASP A 79 -19.28 5.08 4.17
CA ASP A 79 -19.19 5.66 5.50
C ASP A 79 -18.02 6.64 5.38
N ALA A 80 -18.36 7.91 5.12
CA ALA A 80 -17.41 8.93 4.73
C ALA A 80 -16.39 9.09 5.85
N ARG A 81 -16.81 8.84 7.09
CA ARG A 81 -15.96 8.78 8.27
C ARG A 81 -15.00 7.59 8.22
N ALA A 82 -15.45 6.39 7.86
CA ALA A 82 -14.56 5.24 7.67
C ALA A 82 -13.63 5.40 6.45
N SER A 83 -14.08 6.07 5.38
CA SER A 83 -13.24 6.40 4.22
C SER A 83 -12.16 7.41 4.59
N LEU A 84 -12.56 8.52 5.22
CA LEU A 84 -11.65 9.54 5.74
C LEU A 84 -10.67 8.93 6.75
N GLY A 85 -11.15 8.06 7.64
CA GLY A 85 -10.32 7.35 8.60
C GLY A 85 -9.25 6.49 7.93
N ARG A 86 -9.60 5.78 6.86
CA ARG A 86 -8.64 5.01 6.05
C ARG A 86 -7.64 5.90 5.32
N LEU A 87 -8.07 7.04 4.78
CA LEU A 87 -7.19 8.02 4.15
C LEU A 87 -6.21 8.62 5.14
N VAL A 88 -6.69 9.12 6.29
CA VAL A 88 -5.84 9.69 7.36
C VAL A 88 -4.84 8.65 7.86
N THR A 89 -5.29 7.41 8.12
CA THR A 89 -4.41 6.32 8.57
C THR A 89 -3.38 5.96 7.49
N GLY A 90 -3.79 5.87 6.23
CA GLY A 90 -2.91 5.58 5.10
C GLY A 90 -1.85 6.66 4.91
N THR A 91 -2.24 7.93 4.91
CA THR A 91 -1.34 9.09 4.81
C THR A 91 -0.37 9.11 5.97
N TRP A 92 -0.84 8.90 7.21
CA TRP A 92 0.02 8.86 8.39
C TRP A 92 1.14 7.81 8.26
N ILE A 93 0.79 6.58 7.88
CA ILE A 93 1.77 5.50 7.68
C ILE A 93 2.73 5.86 6.53
N ALA A 94 2.20 6.34 5.41
CA ALA A 94 3.01 6.71 4.25
C ALA A 94 4.01 7.81 4.58
N THR A 95 3.60 8.86 5.30
CA THR A 95 4.48 9.92 5.78
C THR A 95 5.57 9.37 6.70
N GLY A 96 5.22 8.50 7.66
CA GLY A 96 6.19 7.89 8.56
C GLY A 96 7.24 7.04 7.83
N VAL A 97 6.81 6.23 6.85
CA VAL A 97 7.70 5.42 6.01
C VAL A 97 8.59 6.31 5.13
N LEU A 98 8.05 7.37 4.54
CA LEU A 98 8.80 8.30 3.70
C LEU A 98 9.87 9.05 4.50
N MET A 99 9.52 9.59 5.67
CA MET A 99 10.48 10.26 6.55
C MET A 99 11.59 9.30 7.01
N LEU A 100 11.21 8.07 7.37
CA LEU A 100 12.17 7.05 7.77
C LEU A 100 13.11 6.68 6.61
N TRP A 101 12.58 6.45 5.41
CA TRP A 101 13.39 6.16 4.22
C TRP A 101 14.36 7.30 3.90
N TRP A 102 13.88 8.54 3.90
CA TRP A 102 14.71 9.72 3.63
C TRP A 102 15.83 9.87 4.65
N GLY A 103 15.49 9.83 5.95
CA GLY A 103 16.46 9.94 7.03
C GLY A 103 17.46 8.79 7.06
N ALA A 104 16.99 7.56 6.91
CA ALA A 104 17.83 6.37 6.91
C ALA A 104 18.80 6.33 5.72
N SER A 105 18.36 6.78 4.53
CA SER A 105 19.22 6.86 3.34
C SER A 105 20.36 7.87 3.55
N GLY A 106 20.06 9.04 4.12
CA GLY A 106 21.06 10.04 4.47
C GLY A 106 22.04 9.54 5.55
N MET A 107 21.52 8.91 6.60
CA MET A 107 22.35 8.30 7.65
C MET A 107 23.25 7.18 7.12
N ALA A 108 22.72 6.31 6.25
CA ALA A 108 23.49 5.23 5.64
C ALA A 108 24.62 5.79 4.76
N THR A 109 24.31 6.78 3.92
CA THR A 109 25.31 7.48 3.11
C THR A 109 26.38 8.11 4.00
N TRP A 110 25.96 8.78 5.08
CA TRP A 110 26.86 9.40 6.04
C TRP A 110 27.79 8.37 6.71
N LEU A 111 27.24 7.27 7.23
CA LEU A 111 28.01 6.20 7.86
C LEU A 111 28.97 5.52 6.89
N LEU A 112 28.55 5.29 5.64
CA LEU A 112 29.40 4.72 4.59
C LEU A 112 30.51 5.69 4.20
N SER A 113 30.24 7.00 4.19
CA SER A 113 31.25 8.01 3.90
C SER A 113 32.33 8.07 4.99
N TRP A 114 32.01 7.84 6.26
CA TRP A 114 32.97 8.05 7.34
C TRP A 114 34.27 7.22 7.23
N PRO A 115 34.23 5.87 7.06
CA PRO A 115 35.43 5.06 6.87
C PRO A 115 36.02 5.21 5.46
N TRP A 116 35.18 5.33 4.42
CA TRP A 116 35.68 5.45 3.04
C TRP A 116 36.32 6.79 2.76
N THR A 117 35.84 7.90 3.31
CA THR A 117 36.49 9.19 3.15
C THR A 117 37.89 9.14 3.76
N ARG A 118 38.09 8.50 4.92
CA ARG A 118 39.44 8.29 5.47
C ARG A 118 40.28 7.36 4.62
N LEU A 119 39.70 6.29 4.09
CA LEU A 119 40.41 5.32 3.26
C LEU A 119 40.78 5.90 1.89
N LEU A 120 39.86 6.57 1.19
CA LEU A 120 40.06 7.24 -0.10
C LEU A 120 41.08 8.38 -0.01
N ILE A 121 41.10 9.09 1.13
CA ILE A 121 42.14 10.07 1.45
C ILE A 121 43.50 9.38 1.67
N ALA A 122 43.54 8.23 2.34
CA ALA A 122 44.78 7.51 2.65
C ALA A 122 45.31 6.69 1.46
N THR A 123 44.41 6.25 0.59
CA THR A 123 44.71 5.52 -0.64
C THR A 123 44.52 6.50 -1.80
N ASP A 124 45.56 7.27 -2.06
CA ASP A 124 45.76 8.15 -3.24
C ASP A 124 45.60 7.42 -4.60
N ARG A 125 45.21 6.15 -4.58
CA ARG A 125 45.23 5.16 -5.66
C ARG A 125 43.97 5.15 -6.52
N PHE A 126 42.92 5.89 -6.15
CA PHE A 126 41.77 6.15 -7.05
C PHE A 126 41.97 7.37 -7.98
N GLY A 127 43.17 7.96 -8.01
CA GLY A 127 43.66 8.64 -9.21
C GLY A 127 43.20 10.08 -9.46
N THR A 128 42.93 10.89 -8.43
CA THR A 128 42.74 12.34 -8.64
C THR A 128 43.79 13.16 -7.92
N GLN A 129 44.97 13.20 -8.55
CA GLN A 129 45.92 14.33 -8.55
C GLN A 129 46.68 14.56 -7.23
N PRO A 130 47.88 13.97 -7.05
CA PRO A 130 48.82 14.35 -5.97
C PRO A 130 49.18 15.86 -5.98
N ASP A 131 48.88 16.54 -7.10
CA ASP A 131 49.05 17.98 -7.34
C ASP A 131 47.72 18.75 -7.33
N MET A 132 46.63 18.21 -6.77
CA MET A 132 45.32 18.88 -6.82
C MET A 132 45.36 20.26 -6.18
N CYS A 133 46.09 20.39 -5.07
CA CYS A 133 46.28 21.65 -4.34
C CYS A 133 47.20 22.65 -5.06
N SER A 134 47.96 22.21 -6.07
CA SER A 134 48.83 23.07 -6.87
C SER A 134 48.23 23.42 -8.24
N ARG A 135 47.00 22.97 -8.54
CA ARG A 135 46.33 23.27 -9.81
C ARG A 135 45.76 24.70 -9.82
N PRO A 136 45.99 25.49 -10.88
CA PRO A 136 45.69 26.93 -10.88
C PRO A 136 44.19 27.28 -10.86
N TRP A 137 43.30 26.32 -11.13
CA TRP A 137 41.86 26.50 -11.04
C TRP A 137 41.27 26.13 -9.68
N VAL A 138 42.07 25.59 -8.75
CA VAL A 138 41.62 25.35 -7.37
C VAL A 138 41.81 26.65 -6.60
N PRO A 139 40.74 27.28 -6.12
CA PRO A 139 40.86 28.53 -5.37
C PRO A 139 41.68 28.26 -4.12
N SER A 140 42.93 28.71 -4.07
CA SER A 140 43.74 28.61 -2.87
C SER A 140 43.23 29.64 -1.87
N ASN A 141 42.36 29.22 -0.97
CA ASN A 141 42.09 30.05 0.20
C ASN A 141 43.27 29.85 1.16
N PRO A 142 44.17 30.84 1.36
CA PRO A 142 45.35 30.67 2.22
C PRO A 142 44.98 30.40 3.68
N THR A 143 43.73 30.67 4.08
CA THR A 143 43.24 30.46 5.46
C THR A 143 42.68 29.06 5.70
N LEU A 144 42.32 28.31 4.66
CA LEU A 144 41.82 26.94 4.78
C LEU A 144 42.82 26.01 4.11
N GLY A 145 43.38 25.05 4.85
CA GLY A 145 44.21 24.02 4.24
C GLY A 145 43.44 23.35 3.10
N CYS A 146 44.10 23.09 1.97
CA CYS A 146 43.49 22.46 0.78
C CYS A 146 42.63 21.24 1.14
N PHE A 147 43.07 20.48 2.15
CA PHE A 147 42.36 19.34 2.70
C PHE A 147 41.03 19.68 3.37
N ALA A 148 40.94 20.80 4.10
CA ALA A 148 39.70 21.27 4.70
C ALA A 148 38.70 21.74 3.63
N GLN A 149 39.20 22.38 2.57
CA GLN A 149 38.41 22.81 1.42
C GLN A 149 37.87 21.62 0.63
N TYR A 150 38.69 20.58 0.41
CA TYR A 150 38.26 19.38 -0.30
C TYR A 150 37.38 18.46 0.54
N ARG A 151 37.57 18.40 1.86
CA ARG A 151 36.70 17.62 2.76
C ARG A 151 35.26 18.12 2.74
N GLY A 152 35.04 19.40 2.45
CA GLY A 152 33.70 19.98 2.22
C GLY A 152 33.07 19.56 0.90
N ASN A 153 33.87 19.29 -0.14
CA ASN A 153 33.38 18.94 -1.48
C ASN A 153 33.36 17.43 -1.76
N LEU A 154 34.16 16.62 -1.05
CA LEU A 154 34.17 15.15 -1.13
C LEU A 154 33.11 14.49 -0.25
N SER A 155 32.21 15.26 0.36
CA SER A 155 31.09 14.66 1.06
C SER A 155 30.21 13.94 0.04
N LEU A 156 30.06 12.63 0.22
CA LEU A 156 29.09 11.80 -0.52
C LEU A 156 27.64 12.24 -0.29
N VAL A 157 27.42 13.20 0.60
CA VAL A 157 26.15 13.89 0.85
C VAL A 157 26.16 15.16 -0.01
N PRO A 158 25.10 15.42 -0.81
CA PRO A 158 25.02 16.64 -1.61
C PRO A 158 25.26 17.87 -0.74
N VAL A 159 26.00 18.86 -1.27
CA VAL A 159 26.50 20.03 -0.53
C VAL A 159 25.37 20.85 0.14
N GLU A 160 24.14 20.72 -0.35
CA GLU A 160 22.95 21.38 0.20
C GLU A 160 22.16 20.52 1.21
N GLY A 161 22.51 19.24 1.36
CA GLY A 161 21.87 18.35 2.31
C GLY A 161 22.31 18.67 3.73
N ASP A 162 21.46 19.34 4.50
CA ASP A 162 21.75 19.64 5.91
C ASP A 162 21.95 18.32 6.68
N ARG A 163 23.21 17.97 6.93
CA ARG A 163 23.64 16.73 7.58
C ARG A 163 22.96 16.53 8.94
N ASN A 164 22.63 17.63 9.61
CA ASN A 164 21.98 17.60 10.90
C ASN A 164 20.51 17.18 10.80
N SER A 165 19.86 17.35 9.64
CA SER A 165 18.44 17.07 9.45
C SER A 165 18.11 15.58 9.29
N TYR A 166 18.96 14.77 8.66
CA TYR A 166 18.66 13.36 8.36
C TYR A 166 18.35 12.51 9.60
N PRO A 167 19.12 12.59 10.70
CA PRO A 167 18.81 11.84 11.92
C PRO A 167 17.45 12.24 12.50
N TRP A 168 17.11 13.53 12.45
CA TRP A 168 15.82 14.03 12.94
C TRP A 168 14.65 13.51 12.09
N PHE A 169 14.78 13.43 10.77
CA PHE A 169 13.77 12.81 9.91
C PHE A 169 13.62 11.31 10.18
N ALA A 170 14.72 10.58 10.38
CA ALA A 170 14.68 9.15 10.70
C ALA A 170 13.98 8.89 12.05
N VAL A 171 14.39 9.62 13.08
CA VAL A 171 13.78 9.54 14.42
C VAL A 171 12.32 9.99 14.39
N GLY A 172 12.01 11.08 13.69
CA GLY A 172 10.65 11.57 13.50
C GLY A 172 9.75 10.55 12.81
N GLY A 173 10.23 9.90 11.75
CA GLY A 173 9.52 8.82 11.07
C GLY A 173 9.26 7.61 11.98
N LEU A 174 10.27 7.18 12.76
CA LEU A 174 10.11 6.10 13.74
C LEU A 174 9.10 6.45 14.83
N LEU A 175 9.20 7.65 15.41
CA LEU A 175 8.27 8.12 16.43
C LEU A 175 6.84 8.21 15.88
N LEU A 176 6.67 8.72 14.66
CA LEU A 176 5.36 8.83 14.02
C LEU A 176 4.71 7.45 13.82
N LEU A 177 5.49 6.44 13.43
CA LEU A 177 5.04 5.05 13.28
C LEU A 177 4.79 4.38 14.64
N ALA A 178 5.63 4.64 15.65
CA ALA A 178 5.47 4.10 17.00
C ALA A 178 4.21 4.67 17.67
N VAL A 179 3.98 5.98 17.57
CA VAL A 179 2.74 6.64 18.02
C VAL A 179 1.55 6.03 17.30
N TRP A 180 1.62 5.83 15.99
CA TRP A 180 0.55 5.16 15.25
C TRP A 180 0.24 3.76 15.79
N LEU A 181 1.27 2.94 16.09
CA LEU A 181 1.10 1.61 16.69
C LEU A 181 0.46 1.69 18.09
N LEU A 182 0.86 2.66 18.90
CA LEU A 182 0.32 2.89 20.25
C LEU A 182 -1.14 3.34 20.20
N VAL A 183 -1.47 4.31 19.34
CA VAL A 183 -2.85 4.78 19.14
C VAL A 183 -3.69 3.64 18.58
N ARG A 184 -3.18 2.83 17.64
CA ARG A 184 -3.87 1.65 17.12
C ARG A 184 -4.14 0.60 18.19
N ARG A 185 -3.23 0.43 19.15
CA ARG A 185 -3.38 -0.51 20.25
C ARG A 185 -4.42 -0.06 21.28
N SER A 186 -4.56 1.25 21.49
CA SER A 186 -5.39 1.84 22.55
C SER A 186 -6.76 2.33 22.10
N THR A 187 -7.00 2.48 20.79
CA THR A 187 -8.23 3.09 20.25
C THR A 187 -9.04 2.16 19.34
N VAL A 188 -10.22 2.63 18.93
CA VAL A 188 -11.15 1.97 17.98
C VAL A 188 -10.51 1.71 16.60
N LEU A 189 -9.33 2.25 16.32
CA LEU A 189 -8.51 1.96 15.13
C LEU A 189 -8.12 0.48 14.97
N ARG A 190 -8.32 -0.34 16.01
CA ARG A 190 -8.18 -1.81 15.91
C ARG A 190 -9.25 -2.44 15.03
N THR A 191 -10.40 -1.78 14.83
CA THR A 191 -11.49 -2.30 14.00
C THR A 191 -11.12 -2.30 12.51
N THR A 192 -11.62 -3.28 11.78
CA THR A 192 -11.37 -3.45 10.33
C THR A 192 -11.85 -2.28 9.48
N ALA A 193 -12.72 -1.43 10.04
CA ALA A 193 -13.20 -0.21 9.40
C ALA A 193 -12.09 0.83 9.14
N TRP A 194 -11.04 0.86 9.97
CA TRP A 194 -9.98 1.88 9.92
C TRP A 194 -8.69 1.37 9.29
N THR A 195 -8.54 0.06 9.11
CA THR A 195 -7.38 -0.50 8.43
C THR A 195 -7.50 -0.31 6.92
N PRO A 196 -6.59 0.45 6.27
CA PRO A 196 -6.60 0.56 4.81
C PRO A 196 -6.44 -0.83 4.19
N LYS A 197 -7.13 -1.07 3.07
CA LYS A 197 -7.02 -2.35 2.36
C LYS A 197 -5.53 -2.58 2.03
N PRO A 198 -4.97 -3.76 2.33
CA PRO A 198 -3.53 -4.00 2.16
C PRO A 198 -3.10 -3.84 0.69
N ALA A 199 -3.99 -4.12 -0.26
CA ALA A 199 -3.76 -3.87 -1.68
C ALA A 199 -3.57 -2.38 -2.00
N ILE A 200 -4.44 -1.51 -1.47
CA ILE A 200 -4.38 -0.05 -1.74
C ILE A 200 -3.12 0.54 -1.10
N LEU A 201 -2.87 0.25 0.18
CA LEU A 201 -1.68 0.74 0.86
C LEU A 201 -0.39 0.19 0.21
N GLY A 202 -0.41 -1.09 -0.16
CA GLY A 202 0.69 -1.72 -0.87
C GLY A 202 0.99 -1.05 -2.20
N LEU A 203 -0.02 -0.76 -3.03
CA LEU A 203 0.17 -0.06 -4.30
C LEU A 203 0.63 1.39 -4.09
N ALA A 204 0.04 2.09 -3.12
CA ALA A 204 0.40 3.47 -2.78
C ALA A 204 1.85 3.61 -2.32
N LEU A 205 2.45 2.56 -1.75
CA LEU A 205 3.88 2.52 -1.43
C LEU A 205 4.71 1.97 -2.61
N ALA A 206 4.27 0.87 -3.24
CA ALA A 206 5.05 0.19 -4.26
C ALA A 206 5.34 1.06 -5.48
N ILE A 207 4.36 1.84 -5.94
CA ILE A 207 4.48 2.67 -7.15
C ILE A 207 5.49 3.81 -6.96
N PRO A 208 5.33 4.74 -5.99
CA PRO A 208 6.26 5.86 -5.86
C PRO A 208 7.66 5.39 -5.47
N PHE A 209 7.78 4.40 -4.58
CA PHE A 209 9.10 3.87 -4.21
C PHE A 209 9.73 3.04 -5.33
N GLY A 210 8.95 2.36 -6.15
CA GLY A 210 9.45 1.67 -7.35
C GLY A 210 9.98 2.66 -8.39
N LEU A 211 9.26 3.76 -8.62
CA LEU A 211 9.69 4.83 -9.50
C LEU A 211 10.95 5.54 -8.96
N ALA A 212 10.97 5.86 -7.66
CA ALA A 212 12.13 6.44 -7.00
C ALA A 212 13.35 5.51 -7.08
N ALA A 213 13.15 4.21 -6.86
CA ALA A 213 14.21 3.21 -7.01
C ALA A 213 14.81 3.21 -8.41
N LEU A 214 13.98 3.20 -9.44
CA LEU A 214 14.40 3.22 -10.83
C LEU A 214 15.19 4.50 -11.16
N ILE A 215 14.63 5.67 -10.84
CA ILE A 215 15.24 6.98 -11.12
C ILE A 215 16.58 7.10 -10.38
N MET A 216 16.60 6.88 -9.07
CA MET A 216 17.79 7.08 -8.24
C MET A 216 18.90 6.08 -8.60
N THR A 217 18.55 4.82 -8.88
CA THR A 217 19.53 3.83 -9.33
C THR A 217 20.11 4.22 -10.69
N ALA A 218 19.29 4.69 -11.63
CA ALA A 218 19.76 5.15 -12.93
C ALA A 218 20.71 6.35 -12.82
N TYR A 219 20.39 7.33 -11.97
CA TYR A 219 21.31 8.45 -11.66
C TYR A 219 22.62 7.97 -11.05
N GLY A 220 22.55 7.03 -10.10
CA GLY A 220 23.73 6.42 -9.50
C GLY A 220 24.61 5.67 -10.50
N VAL A 221 24.03 4.85 -11.38
CA VAL A 221 24.75 4.13 -12.44
C VAL A 221 25.36 5.10 -13.45
N LYS A 222 24.62 6.14 -13.85
CA LYS A 222 25.13 7.20 -14.72
C LYS A 222 26.30 7.92 -14.06
N GLY A 223 26.20 8.25 -12.79
CA GLY A 223 27.28 8.88 -12.02
C GLY A 223 28.56 8.04 -11.96
N LEU A 224 28.42 6.72 -11.75
CA LEU A 224 29.54 5.77 -11.84
C LEU A 224 30.17 5.74 -13.23
N TYR A 225 29.36 5.69 -14.29
CA TYR A 225 29.83 5.60 -15.67
C TYR A 225 30.58 6.85 -16.13
N TRP A 226 30.02 8.03 -15.85
CA TRP A 226 30.59 9.32 -16.27
C TRP A 226 31.63 9.88 -15.28
N GLN A 227 31.98 9.12 -14.24
CA GLN A 227 32.86 9.57 -13.15
C GLN A 227 32.42 10.90 -12.52
N ALA A 228 31.12 11.20 -12.57
CA ALA A 228 30.56 12.35 -11.87
C ALA A 228 30.52 12.00 -10.38
N GLN A 229 31.43 12.59 -9.60
CA GLN A 229 31.64 12.21 -8.20
C GLN A 229 30.49 12.67 -7.27
N ASP A 230 29.66 13.62 -7.70
CA ASP A 230 28.69 14.25 -6.82
C ASP A 230 27.52 13.32 -6.51
N GLY A 231 27.54 12.75 -5.31
CA GLY A 231 26.40 12.02 -4.74
C GLY A 231 26.13 10.63 -5.33
N THR A 232 26.97 10.10 -6.24
CA THR A 232 26.75 8.81 -6.92
C THR A 232 26.36 7.66 -5.98
N LEU A 233 27.08 7.46 -4.86
CA LEU A 233 26.76 6.41 -3.90
C LEU A 233 25.47 6.70 -3.11
N SER A 234 25.16 7.97 -2.85
CA SER A 234 23.91 8.36 -2.18
C SER A 234 22.69 8.00 -3.03
N TYR A 235 22.73 8.24 -4.34
CA TYR A 235 21.66 7.88 -5.26
C TYR A 235 21.48 6.36 -5.37
N LEU A 236 22.58 5.59 -5.44
CA LEU A 236 22.52 4.13 -5.43
C LEU A 236 21.92 3.58 -4.13
N THR A 237 22.37 4.07 -2.98
CA THR A 237 21.86 3.60 -1.68
C THR A 237 20.39 3.96 -1.48
N ALA A 238 19.98 5.19 -1.79
CA ALA A 238 18.58 5.61 -1.76
C ALA A 238 17.72 4.76 -2.72
N GLY A 239 18.22 4.51 -3.93
CA GLY A 239 17.56 3.67 -4.93
C GLY A 239 17.35 2.22 -4.47
N LEU A 240 18.38 1.60 -3.89
CA LEU A 240 18.31 0.24 -3.34
C LEU A 240 17.33 0.13 -2.16
N LEU A 241 17.34 1.11 -1.25
CA LEU A 241 16.39 1.15 -0.13
C LEU A 241 14.95 1.31 -0.63
N ALA A 242 14.74 2.17 -1.63
CA ALA A 242 13.43 2.35 -2.26
C ALA A 242 12.96 1.05 -2.96
N ALA A 243 13.87 0.34 -3.62
CA ALA A 243 13.57 -0.96 -4.24
C ALA A 243 13.13 -1.99 -3.18
N GLY A 244 13.84 -2.06 -2.05
CA GLY A 244 13.49 -2.94 -0.93
C GLY A 244 12.08 -2.66 -0.39
N ILE A 245 11.72 -1.40 -0.20
CA ILE A 245 10.37 -0.97 0.23
C ILE A 245 9.31 -1.39 -0.80
N SER A 246 9.57 -1.14 -2.09
CA SER A 246 8.65 -1.49 -3.18
C SER A 246 8.43 -3.01 -3.28
N ILE A 247 9.50 -3.80 -3.23
CA ILE A 247 9.43 -5.27 -3.25
C ILE A 247 8.67 -5.81 -2.04
N ALA A 248 8.95 -5.28 -0.84
CA ALA A 248 8.24 -5.67 0.38
C ALA A 248 6.73 -5.37 0.28
N ALA A 249 6.37 -4.20 -0.27
CA ALA A 249 4.99 -3.82 -0.51
C ALA A 249 4.30 -4.78 -1.51
N ILE A 250 4.95 -5.10 -2.64
CA ILE A 250 4.41 -6.04 -3.64
C ILE A 250 4.23 -7.45 -3.07
N ARG A 251 5.22 -7.97 -2.33
CA ARG A 251 5.12 -9.29 -1.68
C ARG A 251 3.94 -9.36 -0.73
N ARG A 252 3.69 -8.29 0.03
CA ARG A 252 2.55 -8.20 0.94
C ARG A 252 1.23 -8.26 0.19
N ILE A 253 1.09 -7.58 -0.94
CA ILE A 253 -0.12 -7.64 -1.79
C ILE A 253 -0.36 -9.07 -2.28
N ARG A 254 0.68 -9.74 -2.81
CA ARG A 254 0.58 -11.11 -3.35
C ARG A 254 0.19 -12.13 -2.27
N GLY A 255 0.71 -11.97 -1.05
CA GLY A 255 0.37 -12.84 0.08
C GLY A 255 -1.13 -12.86 0.40
N PHE A 256 -1.84 -11.73 0.22
CA PHE A 256 -3.29 -11.68 0.43
C PHE A 256 -4.09 -12.35 -0.69
N SER A 257 -3.60 -12.31 -1.93
CA SER A 257 -4.28 -12.92 -3.08
C SER A 257 -4.25 -14.45 -3.05
N LEU A 258 -3.20 -15.05 -2.48
CA LEU A 258 -3.03 -16.51 -2.43
C LEU A 258 -3.87 -17.19 -1.34
N THR A 259 -4.34 -16.43 -0.35
CA THR A 259 -5.27 -16.92 0.70
C THR A 259 -6.75 -16.74 0.32
N ALA A 260 -7.07 -16.42 -0.93
CA ALA A 260 -8.45 -16.47 -1.39
C ALA A 260 -8.99 -17.89 -1.14
N PRO A 261 -10.17 -18.03 -0.53
CA PRO A 261 -10.69 -19.33 -0.10
C PRO A 261 -10.70 -20.28 -1.29
N THR A 262 -9.91 -21.35 -1.21
CA THR A 262 -10.13 -22.54 -2.02
C THR A 262 -11.61 -22.87 -1.88
N ALA A 263 -12.32 -22.80 -3.00
CA ALA A 263 -13.74 -23.13 -3.10
C ALA A 263 -14.02 -24.33 -2.20
N VAL A 264 -14.98 -24.17 -1.27
CA VAL A 264 -15.43 -25.25 -0.41
C VAL A 264 -15.67 -26.45 -1.32
N PRO A 265 -14.96 -27.58 -1.14
CA PRO A 265 -15.17 -28.73 -1.99
C PRO A 265 -16.65 -29.06 -1.91
N ALA A 266 -17.33 -29.00 -3.06
CA ALA A 266 -18.74 -29.28 -3.16
C ALA A 266 -19.01 -30.57 -2.39
N LEU A 267 -19.86 -30.49 -1.35
CA LEU A 267 -20.29 -31.66 -0.60
C LEU A 267 -20.84 -32.65 -1.63
N SER A 268 -20.08 -33.71 -1.88
CA SER A 268 -20.51 -34.84 -2.67
C SER A 268 -21.70 -35.47 -1.94
N THR A 269 -22.90 -35.17 -2.41
CA THR A 269 -24.12 -35.88 -2.01
C THR A 269 -24.00 -37.29 -2.53
N GLY A 270 -23.46 -38.19 -1.71
CA GLY A 270 -23.47 -39.62 -1.99
C GLY A 270 -24.90 -40.17 -2.06
N PRO A 271 -25.17 -41.16 -2.91
CA PRO A 271 -26.47 -41.82 -2.97
C PRO A 271 -26.64 -42.69 -1.72
N HIS A 272 -27.63 -42.36 -0.89
CA HIS A 272 -28.16 -43.31 0.08
C HIS A 272 -28.99 -44.35 -0.68
N CYS A 273 -28.53 -45.60 -0.61
CA CYS A 273 -29.26 -46.80 -1.00
C CYS A 273 -30.47 -47.03 -0.10
#